data_AF-A0A6I9SHC5-F1
#
_entry.id   AF-A0A6I9SHC5-F1
#
_cell.length_a   1.000
_cell.length_b   1.000
_cell.length_c   1.000
_cell.angle_alpha   90.00
_cell.angle_beta   90.00
_cell.angle_gamma   90.00
#
_symmetry.space_group_name_H-M   'P 1'
#
loop_
_entity.id
_entity.type
_entity.pdbx_description
1 polymer ?
#
loop_
_entity_poly.entity_id
_entity_poly.type
_entity_poly.pdbx_seq_one_letter_code
_entity_poly.pdbx_strand_id
1 'polypeptide(L)'
;MVMWVFGYGSLIWKTGFHYDERVVGFIRGYRRVFYQGSTDHRGTPDFPGRTVTLQAFPGELCYLEDPDSMTPAINGVMVYMASPDTRTNKNYLGPAPLEEMAKQIIHAEGPSGPNRDYIFHLENALNQLGCDDLHVRDVANAVRKILLEMKTDL
;
A
#
# COMPACT_ATOMS: atom_id res chain seq x y z
N MET A 1 21.99 16.15 11.25
CA MET A 1 20.82 15.38 11.73
C MET A 1 20.48 14.39 10.64
N VAL A 2 20.39 13.09 10.95
CA VAL A 2 20.06 12.07 9.95
C VAL A 2 18.56 11.83 10.03
N MET A 3 17.87 11.78 8.88
CA MET A 3 16.44 11.55 8.79
C MET A 3 16.17 10.28 7.99
N TRP A 4 15.43 9.35 8.59
CA TRP A 4 14.96 8.14 7.92
C TRP A 4 13.48 8.27 7.58
N VAL A 5 13.08 7.75 6.42
CA VAL A 5 11.67 7.68 6.00
C VAL A 5 11.31 6.23 5.72
N PHE A 6 10.22 5.74 6.33
CA PHE A 6 9.73 4.39 6.07
C PHE A 6 8.82 4.36 4.85
N GLY A 7 9.24 3.68 3.79
CA GLY A 7 8.44 3.46 2.59
C GLY A 7 7.58 2.20 2.68
N TYR A 8 6.26 2.36 2.75
CA TYR A 8 5.29 1.25 2.74
C TYR A 8 4.31 1.29 1.55
N GLY A 9 4.52 2.19 0.59
CA GLY A 9 3.70 2.30 -0.62
C GLY A 9 4.57 2.45 -1.85
N SER A 10 4.24 3.42 -2.69
CA SER A 10 5.02 3.77 -3.89
C SER A 10 6.50 3.99 -3.62
N LEU A 11 6.87 4.50 -2.44
CA LEU A 11 8.26 4.74 -2.05
C LEU A 11 9.16 3.49 -2.10
N ILE A 12 8.59 2.28 -2.09
CA ILE A 12 9.37 1.04 -2.22
C ILE A 12 10.03 0.93 -3.60
N TRP A 13 9.39 1.43 -4.67
CA TRP A 13 9.90 1.36 -6.05
C TRP A 13 10.09 2.73 -6.72
N LYS A 14 9.43 3.78 -6.22
CA LYS A 14 9.47 5.14 -6.76
C LYS A 14 9.53 6.15 -5.61
N THR A 15 10.73 6.56 -5.25
CA THR A 15 10.98 7.47 -4.12
C THR A 15 10.61 8.92 -4.44
N GLY A 16 10.99 9.43 -5.62
CA GLY A 16 10.69 10.81 -6.02
C GLY A 16 11.51 11.88 -5.29
N PHE A 17 12.53 11.49 -4.53
CA PHE A 17 13.48 12.38 -3.85
C PHE A 17 14.87 11.73 -3.76
N HIS A 18 15.90 12.54 -3.52
CA HIS A 18 17.28 12.10 -3.31
C HIS A 18 17.45 11.47 -1.91
N TYR A 19 18.15 10.34 -1.83
CA TYR A 19 18.50 9.68 -0.57
C TYR A 19 19.93 9.13 -0.67
N ASP A 20 20.63 9.08 0.46
CA ASP A 20 22.02 8.58 0.52
C ASP A 20 22.06 7.06 0.71
N GLU A 21 21.12 6.50 1.47
CA GLU A 21 21.07 5.08 1.83
C GLU A 21 19.63 4.54 1.81
N ARG A 22 19.49 3.24 1.48
CA ARG A 22 18.23 2.48 1.58
C ARG A 22 18.49 1.16 2.29
N VAL A 23 17.72 0.92 3.35
CA VAL A 23 17.76 -0.35 4.11
C VAL A 23 16.38 -0.99 4.05
N VAL A 24 16.34 -2.31 3.87
CA VAL A 24 15.10 -3.10 3.94
C VAL A 24 14.80 -3.35 5.41
N GLY A 25 13.57 -3.09 5.84
CA GLY A 25 13.17 -3.25 7.22
C GLY A 25 11.66 -3.18 7.38
N PHE A 26 11.22 -3.09 8.63
CA PHE A 26 9.83 -3.29 8.97
C PHE A 26 9.39 -2.45 10.17
N ILE A 27 8.07 -2.30 10.33
CA ILE A 27 7.46 -1.63 11.48
C ILE A 27 6.48 -2.60 12.16
N ARG A 28 6.37 -2.50 13.48
CA ARG A 28 5.48 -3.35 14.30
C ARG A 28 4.21 -2.60 14.70
N GLY A 29 3.11 -3.33 14.93
CA GLY A 29 1.85 -2.77 15.43
C GLY A 29 1.00 -2.08 14.36
N TYR A 30 1.38 -2.24 13.10
CA TYR A 30 0.65 -1.71 11.95
C TYR A 30 0.53 -2.78 10.88
N ARG A 31 -0.54 -2.67 10.10
CA ARG A 31 -0.75 -3.46 8.88
C ARG A 31 -1.00 -2.55 7.69
N ARG A 32 -0.57 -2.99 6.51
CA ARG A 32 -0.77 -2.28 5.24
C ARG A 32 -2.15 -2.61 4.67
N VAL A 33 -2.95 -1.60 4.34
CA VAL A 33 -4.33 -1.77 3.87
C VAL A 33 -4.68 -0.83 2.72
N PHE A 34 -5.49 -1.28 1.77
CA PHE A 34 -5.96 -0.50 0.61
C PHE A 34 -7.16 0.40 0.93
N TYR A 35 -7.08 1.14 2.04
CA TYR A 35 -8.18 1.94 2.59
C TYR A 35 -8.08 3.42 2.25
N GLN A 36 -7.05 3.84 1.53
CA GLN A 36 -6.85 5.24 1.16
C GLN A 36 -7.25 5.50 -0.28
N GLY A 37 -8.19 6.42 -0.46
CA GLY A 37 -8.59 6.96 -1.76
C GLY A 37 -7.48 7.81 -2.37
N SER A 38 -7.23 7.62 -3.67
CA SER A 38 -6.37 8.50 -4.47
C SER A 38 -7.20 9.22 -5.52
N THR A 39 -7.26 10.54 -5.43
CA THR A 39 -8.06 11.42 -6.30
C THR A 39 -7.20 12.22 -7.29
N ASP A 40 -5.88 12.08 -7.22
CA ASP A 40 -4.89 12.93 -7.89
C ASP A 40 -3.75 12.13 -8.56
N HIS A 41 -3.60 10.84 -8.23
CA HIS A 41 -2.55 9.98 -8.78
C HIS A 41 -3.11 8.77 -9.51
N ARG A 42 -3.84 7.90 -8.79
CA ARG A 42 -4.34 6.61 -9.30
C ARG A 42 -5.85 6.60 -9.52
N GLY A 43 -6.48 7.75 -9.38
CA GLY A 43 -7.89 7.98 -9.71
C GLY A 43 -8.10 9.46 -9.92
N THR A 44 -9.36 9.86 -9.92
CA THR A 44 -9.83 11.24 -10.05
C THR A 44 -10.72 11.61 -8.86
N PRO A 45 -11.10 12.88 -8.68
CA PRO A 45 -12.05 13.26 -7.62
C PRO A 45 -13.40 12.54 -7.74
N ASP A 46 -13.88 12.31 -8.96
CA ASP A 46 -15.16 11.63 -9.23
C ASP A 46 -15.04 10.10 -9.16
N PHE A 47 -13.89 9.56 -9.57
CA PHE A 47 -13.59 8.12 -9.58
C PHE A 47 -12.27 7.85 -8.85
N PRO A 48 -12.27 7.86 -7.50
CA PRO A 48 -11.05 7.66 -6.73
C PRO A 48 -10.51 6.24 -6.88
N GLY A 49 -9.19 6.14 -6.97
CA GLY A 49 -8.48 4.86 -6.84
C GLY A 49 -8.34 4.43 -5.38
N ARG A 50 -7.93 3.19 -5.15
CA ARG A 50 -7.47 2.67 -3.85
C ARG A 50 -5.95 2.52 -3.83
N THR A 51 -5.35 3.11 -2.80
CA THR A 51 -3.93 3.05 -2.47
C THR A 51 -3.75 2.64 -1.01
N VAL A 52 -2.51 2.35 -0.62
CA VAL A 52 -2.23 1.84 0.72
C VAL A 52 -2.12 2.94 1.77
N THR A 53 -2.62 2.64 2.97
CA THR A 53 -2.28 3.33 4.23
C THR A 53 -1.90 2.29 5.28
N LEU A 54 -1.45 2.76 6.44
CA LEU A 54 -1.20 1.93 7.60
C LEU A 54 -2.37 2.04 8.57
N GLN A 55 -2.84 0.89 9.05
CA GLN A 55 -3.83 0.80 10.12
C GLN A 55 -3.15 0.23 11.36
N ALA A 56 -3.36 0.87 12.51
CA ALA A 56 -2.92 0.32 13.79
C ALA A 56 -3.60 -1.04 14.01
N PHE A 57 -2.79 -2.06 14.27
CA PHE A 57 -3.27 -3.40 14.56
C PHE A 57 -2.38 -3.98 15.67
N PRO A 58 -2.75 -3.77 16.94
CA PRO A 58 -2.00 -4.28 18.07
C PRO A 58 -1.87 -5.81 17.95
N GLY A 59 -0.64 -6.31 17.79
CA GLY A 59 -0.36 -7.74 17.66
C GLY A 59 -0.01 -8.25 16.25
N GLU A 60 -0.16 -7.45 15.18
CA GLU A 60 0.39 -7.80 13.85
C GLU A 60 1.76 -7.14 13.59
N LEU A 61 2.58 -7.86 12.83
CA LEU A 61 3.85 -7.42 12.29
C LEU A 61 3.66 -7.11 10.80
N CYS A 62 4.03 -5.92 10.34
CA CYS A 62 4.52 -5.79 8.96
C CYS A 62 5.96 -6.34 8.95
N TYR A 63 6.32 -7.21 8.01
CA TYR A 63 7.46 -8.16 8.13
C TYR A 63 8.86 -7.63 7.81
N LEU A 64 9.84 -8.03 8.65
CA LEU A 64 11.04 -8.88 8.44
C LEU A 64 11.50 -9.30 9.88
N GLU A 65 12.31 -10.35 10.07
CA GLU A 65 12.47 -11.06 11.37
C GLU A 65 13.28 -10.35 12.47
N ASP A 66 12.79 -10.46 13.72
CA ASP A 66 13.36 -11.15 14.91
C ASP A 66 12.35 -10.93 16.05
N PRO A 67 11.49 -11.91 16.41
CA PRO A 67 10.46 -11.72 17.44
C PRO A 67 11.02 -11.39 18.84
N ASP A 68 12.30 -11.65 19.11
CA ASP A 68 12.91 -11.47 20.45
C ASP A 68 13.58 -10.11 20.63
N SER A 69 13.98 -9.42 19.55
CA SER A 69 14.53 -8.07 19.64
C SER A 69 13.42 -7.02 19.63
N MET A 70 13.10 -6.52 20.83
CA MET A 70 12.22 -5.35 21.02
C MET A 70 12.89 -4.02 20.63
N THR A 71 14.18 -4.03 20.29
CA THR A 71 14.94 -2.80 20.00
C THR A 71 15.05 -2.60 18.49
N PRO A 72 14.56 -1.49 17.93
CA PRO A 72 14.71 -1.22 16.50
C PRO A 72 16.19 -1.00 16.15
N ALA A 73 16.63 -1.56 15.02
CA ALA A 73 17.94 -1.26 14.44
C ALA A 73 18.06 0.23 14.06
N ILE A 74 16.95 0.87 13.65
CA ILE A 74 16.86 2.29 13.32
C ILE A 74 15.70 2.91 14.10
N ASN A 75 15.97 4.00 14.83
CA ASN A 75 15.00 4.73 15.64
C ASN A 75 14.74 6.12 15.04
N GLY A 76 13.61 6.75 15.39
CA GLY A 76 13.27 8.10 14.93
C GLY A 76 12.91 8.18 13.43
N VAL A 77 12.34 7.11 12.87
CA VAL A 77 11.93 7.04 11.46
C VAL A 77 10.62 7.79 11.26
N MET A 78 10.56 8.65 10.25
CA MET A 78 9.34 9.33 9.83
C MET A 78 8.48 8.41 8.96
N VAL A 79 7.20 8.33 9.29
CA VAL A 79 6.20 7.54 8.54
C VAL A 79 5.02 8.43 8.24
N TYR A 80 4.64 8.54 6.98
CA TYR A 80 3.41 9.21 6.59
C TYR A 80 2.27 8.21 6.67
N MET A 81 1.18 8.50 7.36
CA MET A 81 0.04 7.59 7.42
C MET A 81 -1.25 8.39 7.31
N ALA A 82 -2.25 7.81 6.64
CA ALA A 82 -3.52 8.48 6.48
C ALA A 82 -4.37 8.29 7.74
N SER A 83 -4.97 9.39 8.23
CA SER A 83 -5.90 9.34 9.36
C SER A 83 -7.16 8.55 9.00
N PRO A 84 -7.66 7.65 9.87
CA PRO A 84 -8.95 7.00 9.68
C PRO A 84 -10.14 7.92 10.02
N ASP A 85 -9.90 9.10 10.61
CA ASP A 85 -10.96 10.07 10.92
C ASP A 85 -11.38 10.81 9.64
N THR A 86 -12.54 10.43 9.11
CA THR A 86 -13.12 10.97 7.87
C THR A 86 -13.44 12.47 7.93
N ARG A 87 -13.51 13.07 9.12
CA ARG A 87 -13.65 14.52 9.27
C ARG A 87 -12.38 15.26 8.83
N THR A 88 -11.22 14.62 9.03
CA THR A 88 -9.90 15.17 8.70
C THR A 88 -9.34 14.60 7.41
N ASN A 89 -9.70 13.38 7.06
CA ASN A 89 -9.29 12.70 5.83
C ASN A 89 -10.51 12.22 5.05
N LYS A 90 -11.05 13.09 4.19
CA LYS A 90 -12.18 12.77 3.31
C LYS A 90 -11.88 11.63 2.33
N ASN A 91 -10.59 11.37 2.08
CA ASN A 91 -10.15 10.33 1.17
C ASN A 91 -10.00 8.97 1.88
N TYR A 92 -10.23 8.86 3.19
CA TYR A 92 -10.25 7.55 3.84
C TYR A 92 -11.50 6.78 3.42
N LEU A 93 -11.31 5.70 2.65
CA LEU A 93 -12.37 4.83 2.15
C LEU A 93 -12.71 3.70 3.11
N GLY A 94 -11.78 3.33 3.99
CA GLY A 94 -11.96 2.24 4.93
C GLY A 94 -11.97 0.84 4.30
N PRO A 95 -12.27 -0.19 5.14
CA PRO A 95 -12.36 -1.58 4.70
C PRO A 95 -13.51 -1.81 3.73
N ALA A 96 -13.28 -2.70 2.76
CA ALA A 96 -14.28 -3.19 1.82
C ALA A 96 -13.97 -4.65 1.46
N PRO A 97 -14.93 -5.41 0.92
CA PRO A 97 -14.67 -6.75 0.39
C PRO A 97 -13.58 -6.72 -0.70
N LEU A 98 -12.76 -7.79 -0.78
CA LEU A 98 -11.68 -7.90 -1.77
C LEU A 98 -12.17 -7.66 -3.20
N GLU A 99 -13.33 -8.22 -3.54
CA GLU A 99 -13.94 -8.07 -4.86
C GLU A 99 -14.30 -6.61 -5.17
N GLU A 100 -14.89 -5.89 -4.22
CA GLU A 100 -15.25 -4.48 -4.40
C GLU A 100 -14.01 -3.57 -4.48
N MET A 101 -12.97 -3.86 -3.68
CA MET A 101 -11.68 -3.18 -3.83
C MET A 101 -11.07 -3.43 -5.21
N ALA A 102 -11.10 -4.68 -5.69
CA ALA A 102 -10.55 -5.05 -6.99
C ALA A 102 -11.32 -4.40 -8.14
N LYS A 103 -12.66 -4.38 -8.10
CA LYS A 103 -13.50 -3.67 -9.08
C LYS A 103 -13.13 -2.19 -9.12
N GLN A 104 -13.01 -1.53 -7.96
CA GLN A 104 -12.62 -0.12 -7.91
C GLN A 104 -11.21 0.10 -8.50
N ILE A 105 -10.24 -0.75 -8.17
CA ILE A 105 -8.86 -0.68 -8.69
C ILE A 105 -8.78 -0.90 -10.21
N ILE A 106 -9.65 -1.73 -10.78
CA ILE A 106 -9.64 -2.01 -12.22
C ILE A 106 -10.16 -0.81 -13.03
N HIS A 107 -11.20 -0.14 -12.53
CA HIS A 107 -11.85 0.96 -13.25
C HIS A 107 -11.19 2.33 -12.98
N ALA A 108 -10.44 2.46 -11.88
CA ALA A 108 -9.79 3.72 -11.52
C ALA A 108 -8.51 3.95 -12.32
N GLU A 109 -8.40 5.14 -12.90
CA GLU A 109 -7.21 5.66 -13.55
C GLU A 109 -7.04 7.14 -13.21
N GLY A 110 -5.80 7.55 -12.97
CA GLY A 110 -5.47 8.95 -12.70
C GLY A 110 -4.22 9.38 -13.46
N PRO A 111 -3.71 10.60 -13.19
CA PRO A 111 -2.55 11.17 -13.88
C PRO A 111 -1.27 10.31 -13.81
N SER A 112 -1.15 9.43 -12.81
CA SER A 112 -0.02 8.51 -12.66
C SER A 112 -0.26 7.14 -13.31
N GLY A 113 -1.33 7.01 -14.10
CA GLY A 113 -1.74 5.79 -14.81
C GLY A 113 -2.76 4.94 -14.04
N PRO A 114 -3.10 3.76 -14.58
CA PRO A 114 -4.12 2.87 -14.03
C PRO A 114 -3.84 2.48 -12.59
N ASN A 115 -4.88 2.33 -11.76
CA ASN A 115 -4.70 1.92 -10.38
C ASN A 115 -4.24 0.46 -10.26
N ARG A 116 -4.65 -0.42 -11.18
CA ARG A 116 -4.15 -1.82 -11.22
C ARG A 116 -2.63 -1.91 -11.32
N ASP A 117 -1.98 -0.96 -11.99
CA ASP A 117 -0.52 -0.95 -12.10
C ASP A 117 0.12 -0.64 -10.75
N TYR A 118 -0.52 0.19 -9.91
CA TYR A 118 -0.03 0.47 -8.56
C TYR A 118 0.07 -0.80 -7.71
N ILE A 119 -0.98 -1.64 -7.72
CA ILE A 119 -0.98 -2.85 -6.90
C ILE A 119 0.02 -3.89 -7.40
N PHE A 120 0.16 -4.07 -8.72
CA PHE A 120 1.14 -5.01 -9.27
C PHE A 120 2.58 -4.55 -9.06
N HIS A 121 2.86 -3.24 -9.14
CA HIS A 121 4.18 -2.73 -8.76
C HIS A 121 4.47 -2.94 -7.28
N LEU A 122 3.50 -2.69 -6.40
CA LEU A 122 3.66 -2.89 -4.96
C LEU A 122 3.92 -4.36 -4.62
N GLU A 123 3.10 -5.27 -5.14
CA GLU A 123 3.25 -6.72 -4.93
C GLU A 123 4.60 -7.21 -5.45
N ASN A 124 4.99 -6.85 -6.67
CA ASN A 124 6.30 -7.22 -7.22
C ASN A 124 7.45 -6.67 -6.36
N ALA A 125 7.36 -5.41 -5.93
CA ALA A 125 8.40 -4.80 -5.11
C ALA A 125 8.52 -5.46 -3.73
N LEU A 126 7.41 -5.87 -3.12
CA LEU A 126 7.42 -6.62 -1.85
C LEU A 126 8.00 -8.04 -2.04
N ASN A 127 7.63 -8.74 -3.11
CA ASN A 127 8.17 -10.05 -3.43
C ASN A 127 9.69 -10.02 -3.64
N GLN A 128 10.21 -8.99 -4.34
CA GLN A 128 11.66 -8.80 -4.52
C GLN A 128 12.41 -8.54 -3.21
N LEU A 129 11.72 -8.06 -2.19
CA LEU A 129 12.26 -7.85 -0.84
C LEU A 129 12.06 -9.06 0.07
N GLY A 130 11.48 -10.17 -0.43
CA GLY A 130 11.17 -11.35 0.37
C GLY A 130 10.02 -11.15 1.36
N CYS A 131 9.16 -10.15 1.14
CA CYS A 131 8.04 -9.82 2.02
C CYS A 131 6.72 -10.38 1.44
N ASP A 132 6.17 -11.42 2.06
CA ASP A 132 4.86 -11.97 1.71
C ASP A 132 3.74 -11.22 2.45
N ASP A 133 3.24 -10.14 1.85
CA ASP A 133 2.14 -9.33 2.39
C ASP A 133 0.79 -9.92 1.93
N LEU A 134 0.13 -10.65 2.83
CA LEU A 134 -1.12 -11.38 2.55
C LEU A 134 -2.21 -10.47 1.96
N HIS A 135 -2.40 -9.28 2.53
CA HIS A 135 -3.44 -8.36 2.08
C HIS A 135 -3.15 -7.83 0.67
N VAL A 136 -1.90 -7.48 0.37
CA VAL A 136 -1.50 -7.06 -0.98
C VAL A 136 -1.71 -8.18 -1.99
N ARG A 137 -1.28 -9.41 -1.65
CA ARG A 137 -1.43 -10.59 -2.51
C ARG A 137 -2.89 -10.91 -2.80
N ASP A 138 -3.75 -10.86 -1.79
CA ASP A 138 -5.17 -11.19 -1.92
C ASP A 138 -5.91 -10.17 -2.79
N VAL A 139 -5.64 -8.87 -2.62
CA VAL A 139 -6.21 -7.83 -3.49
C VAL A 139 -5.67 -7.97 -4.92
N ALA A 140 -4.38 -8.26 -5.10
CA ALA A 140 -3.78 -8.45 -6.43
C ALA A 140 -4.40 -9.66 -7.16
N ASN A 141 -4.64 -10.76 -6.44
CA ASN A 141 -5.30 -11.95 -6.97
C ASN A 141 -6.76 -11.68 -7.35
N ALA A 142 -7.50 -10.92 -6.53
CA ALA A 142 -8.85 -10.50 -6.88
C ALA A 142 -8.88 -9.64 -8.16
N VAL A 143 -7.91 -8.73 -8.33
CA VAL A 143 -7.75 -7.93 -9.57
C VAL A 143 -7.45 -8.84 -10.78
N ARG A 144 -6.51 -9.79 -10.64
CA ARG A 144 -6.21 -10.76 -11.72
C ARG A 144 -7.43 -11.57 -12.13
N LYS A 145 -8.21 -12.05 -11.15
CA LYS A 145 -9.41 -12.85 -11.40
C LYS A 145 -10.41 -12.11 -12.29
N ILE A 146 -10.77 -10.88 -11.92
CA ILE A 146 -11.72 -10.07 -12.69
C ILE A 146 -11.17 -9.76 -14.10
N LEU A 147 -9.88 -9.46 -14.23
CA LEU A 147 -9.26 -9.20 -15.54
C LEU A 147 -9.27 -10.44 -16.47
N LEU A 148 -9.24 -11.66 -15.91
CA LEU A 148 -9.35 -12.90 -16.69
C LEU A 148 -10.81 -13.14 -17.12
N GLU A 149 -11.77 -12.89 -16.24
CA GLU A 149 -13.21 -12.99 -16.55
C GLU A 149 -13.57 -12.02 -17.69
N MET A 150 -13.15 -10.75 -17.61
CA MET A 150 -13.38 -9.74 -18.65
C MET A 150 -12.78 -10.10 -20.02
N LYS A 151 -11.69 -10.88 -20.06
CA LYS A 151 -11.08 -11.34 -21.33
C LYS A 151 -11.81 -12.52 -21.94
N THR A 152 -12.59 -13.25 -21.14
CA THR A 152 -13.33 -14.44 -21.59
C THR A 152 -14.68 -14.05 -22.20
N ASP A 153 -15.19 -12.85 -21.87
CA ASP A 153 -16.43 -12.28 -22.38
C ASP A 153 -16.27 -11.48 -23.70
N LEU A 154 -15.04 -11.35 -24.21
CA LEU A 154 -14.68 -10.67 -25.47
C LEU A 154 -14.38 -11.68 -26.58
#